data_AF-A0A078GN02-F1
#
_entry.id   AF-A0A078GN02-F1
#
_cell.length_a   1.000
_cell.length_b   1.000
_cell.length_c   1.000
_cell.angle_alpha   90.00
_cell.angle_beta   90.00
_cell.angle_gamma   90.00
#
_symmetry.space_group_name_H-M   'P 1'
#
loop_
_entity.id
_entity.type
_entity.pdbx_description
1 polymer ?
#
loop_
_entity_poly.entity_id
_entity_poly.type
_entity_poly.pdbx_seq_one_letter_code
_entity_poly.pdbx_strand_id
1 'polypeptide(L)' 'MEEDGNAPNDCTYNTLVRAYLRDCDLAKSAELIEEMKSYGFSADASTVKMVMDRLSSGELDKRFLDMLS' A
#
# COMPACT_ATOMS: atom_id res chain seq x y z
N MET A 1 -19.17 -15.26 -21.49
CA MET A 1 -18.29 -15.22 -20.30
C MET A 1 -18.15 -13.76 -20.00
N GLU A 2 -18.95 -13.27 -19.06
CA GLU A 2 -18.69 -11.97 -18.46
C GLU A 2 -17.43 -12.17 -17.62
N GLU A 3 -16.37 -11.44 -17.93
CA GLU A 3 -15.23 -11.28 -17.04
C GLU A 3 -15.76 -10.49 -15.84
N ASP A 4 -16.41 -11.18 -14.91
CA ASP A 4 -16.70 -10.66 -13.57
C ASP A 4 -15.34 -10.57 -12.87
N GLY A 5 -14.61 -9.51 -13.23
CA GLY A 5 -13.28 -9.22 -12.73
C GLY A 5 -13.39 -9.06 -11.24
N ASN A 6 -13.05 -10.11 -10.50
CA ASN A 6 -13.07 -10.15 -9.05
C ASN A 6 -12.40 -8.88 -8.51
N ALA A 7 -13.20 -7.95 -8.00
CA ALA A 7 -12.69 -6.68 -7.48
C ALA A 7 -11.62 -6.97 -6.42
N PRO A 8 -10.48 -6.24 -6.42
CA PRO A 8 -9.45 -6.45 -5.43
C PRO A 8 -10.04 -6.30 -4.02
N ASN A 9 -9.68 -7.24 -3.13
CA ASN A 9 -10.08 -7.18 -1.73
C ASN A 9 -8.92 -6.66 -0.87
N ASP A 10 -9.19 -6.50 0.43
CA ASP A 10 -8.22 -6.05 1.43
C ASP A 10 -6.87 -6.80 1.36
N CYS A 11 -6.90 -8.13 1.19
CA CYS A 11 -5.71 -8.96 1.09
C CYS A 11 -4.91 -8.69 -0.19
N THR A 12 -5.61 -8.49 -1.32
CA THR A 12 -4.99 -8.14 -2.60
C THR A 12 -4.26 -6.80 -2.51
N TYR A 13 -4.91 -5.76 -1.98
CA TYR A 13 -4.27 -4.44 -1.80
C TYR A 13 -3.05 -4.53 -0.88
N ASN A 14 -3.18 -5.13 0.30
CA ASN A 14 -2.05 -5.30 1.24
C ASN A 14 -0.88 -6.05 0.60
N THR A 15 -1.15 -7.04 -0.26
CA THR A 15 -0.10 -7.79 -0.96
C THR A 15 0.61 -6.93 -2.00
N LEU A 16 -0.14 -6.19 -2.83
CA LEU A 16 0.44 -5.32 -3.85
C LEU A 16 1.21 -4.15 -3.25
N VAL A 17 0.65 -3.48 -2.23
CA VAL A 17 1.33 -2.39 -1.50
C VAL A 17 2.68 -2.88 -0.97
N ARG A 18 2.72 -4.07 -0.35
CA ARG A 18 3.97 -4.64 0.16
C ARG A 18 4.97 -4.96 -0.95
N ALA A 19 4.51 -5.42 -2.11
CA ALA A 19 5.38 -5.67 -3.26
C ALA A 19 6.03 -4.36 -3.76
N TYR A 20 5.23 -3.33 -4.01
CA TYR A 20 5.74 -2.04 -4.51
C TYR A 20 6.62 -1.31 -3.49
N LEU A 21 6.31 -1.42 -2.20
CA LEU A 21 7.22 -0.92 -1.17
C LEU A 21 8.58 -1.62 -1.26
N ARG A 22 8.65 -2.96 -1.40
CA ARG A 22 9.92 -3.69 -1.53
C ARG A 22 10.71 -3.29 -2.78
N ASP A 23 10.02 -3.01 -3.87
CA ASP A 23 10.62 -2.56 -5.13
C ASP A 23 10.96 -1.06 -5.12
N CYS A 24 10.77 -0.38 -3.98
CA CYS A 24 10.97 1.07 -3.80
C CYS A 24 10.11 1.96 -4.72
N ASP A 25 9.04 1.42 -5.29
CA ASP A 25 8.05 2.20 -6.04
C ASP A 25 7.04 2.82 -5.07
N LEU A 26 7.48 3.90 -4.43
CA LEU A 26 6.71 4.58 -3.40
C LEU A 26 5.44 5.22 -3.98
N ALA A 27 5.51 5.74 -5.19
CA ALA A 27 4.37 6.35 -5.86
C ALA A 27 3.26 5.32 -6.09
N LYS A 28 3.60 4.15 -6.64
CA LYS A 28 2.59 3.11 -6.85
C LYS A 28 2.05 2.54 -5.55
N SER A 29 2.91 2.41 -4.54
CA SER A 29 2.45 1.95 -3.21
C SER A 29 1.47 2.94 -2.56
N ALA A 30 1.71 4.25 -2.67
CA ALA A 30 0.82 5.27 -2.14
C ALA A 30 -0.52 5.31 -2.89
N GLU A 31 -0.48 5.24 -4.23
CA GLU A 31 -1.69 5.14 -5.06
C GLU A 31 -2.58 3.98 -4.63
N LEU A 32 -1.99 2.80 -4.41
CA LEU A 32 -2.73 1.62 -3.96
C LEU A 32 -3.27 1.75 -2.54
N ILE A 33 -2.57 2.45 -1.63
CA ILE A 33 -3.09 2.73 -0.29
C ILE A 33 -4.29 3.67 -0.35
N GLU A 34 -4.23 4.72 -1.17
CA GLU A 34 -5.35 5.65 -1.35
C GLU A 34 -6.54 5.00 -2.05
N GLU A 35 -6.28 4.18 -3.07
CA GLU A 35 -7.30 3.39 -3.73
C GLU A 35 -7.99 2.43 -2.74
N MET A 36 -7.21 1.70 -1.95
CA MET A 36 -7.70 0.81 -0.89
C MET A 36 -8.61 1.55 0.11
N LYS A 37 -8.21 2.75 0.57
CA LYS A 37 -9.04 3.60 1.44
C LYS A 37 -10.35 4.01 0.77
N SER A 38 -10.32 4.33 -0.53
CA SER A 38 -11.52 4.72 -1.29
C SER A 38 -12.57 3.60 -1.37
N TYR A 39 -12.11 2.35 -1.31
CA TYR A 39 -12.95 1.15 -1.22
C TYR A 39 -13.34 0.75 0.21
N GLY A 40 -12.91 1.51 1.23
CA GLY A 40 -13.20 1.24 2.64
C GLY A 40 -12.34 0.13 3.26
N PHE A 41 -11.27 -0.28 2.59
CA PHE A 41 -10.29 -1.23 3.11
C PHE A 41 -9.20 -0.49 3.92
N SER A 42 -8.37 -1.24 4.65
CA SER A 42 -7.33 -0.66 5.51
C SER A 42 -6.04 -1.47 5.49
N ALA A 43 -4.90 -0.79 5.46
CA ALA A 43 -3.61 -1.46 5.53
C ALA A 43 -3.51 -2.32 6.80
N ASP A 44 -3.08 -3.57 6.63
CA ASP A 44 -2.93 -4.53 7.72
C ASP A 44 -1.68 -4.22 8.57
N ALA A 45 -1.60 -4.89 9.72
CA ALA A 45 -0.48 -4.70 10.64
C ALA A 45 0.89 -5.00 10.00
N SER A 46 0.94 -5.92 9.02
CA SER A 46 2.19 -6.27 8.33
C SER A 46 2.65 -5.14 7.41
N THR A 47 1.71 -4.52 6.70
CA THR A 47 1.94 -3.41 5.79
C THR A 47 2.34 -2.16 6.55
N VAL A 48 1.61 -1.84 7.62
CA VAL A 48 1.95 -0.71 8.52
C VAL A 48 3.33 -0.92 9.16
N LYS A 49 3.62 -2.12 9.68
CA LYS A 49 4.94 -2.44 10.25
C LYS A 49 6.06 -2.20 9.23
N MET A 50 5.88 -2.64 7.98
CA MET A 50 6.91 -2.48 6.97
C MET A 50 7.19 -1.01 6.62
N VAL A 51 6.15 -0.17 6.57
CA VAL A 51 6.32 1.29 6.40
C VAL A 51 7.10 1.86 7.59
N MET A 52 6.73 1.50 8.82
CA MET A 52 7.39 1.98 10.04
C MET A 52 8.85 1.53 10.15
N ASP A 53 9.14 0.28 9.83
CA ASP A 53 10.50 -0.27 9.86
C ASP A 53 11.41 0.49 8.88
N ARG A 54 10.92 0.82 7.68
CA ARG A 54 11.68 1.55 6.67
C ARG A 54 11.82 3.04 6.96
N LEU A 55 10.83 3.67 7.58
CA LEU A 55 10.97 5.03 8.12
C LEU A 55 12.03 5.07 9.22
N SER A 56 12.05 4.05 10.07
CA SER A 56 12.99 3.96 11.20
C SER A 56 14.42 3.66 10.73
N SER A 57 14.58 2.86 9.66
CA SER A 57 15.89 2.61 9.05
C SER A 57 16.40 3.78 8.18
N GLY A 58 15.52 4.73 7.83
CA GLY A 58 15.83 5.86 6.95
C GLY A 58 15.79 5.52 5.46
N GLU A 59 15.36 4.31 5.09
CA GLU A 59 15.13 3.91 3.70
C GLU A 59 13.91 4.60 3.09
N LEU A 60 12.94 5.00 3.92
CA LEU A 60 11.74 5.70 3.51
C LEU A 60 11.76 7.13 4.04
N ASP A 61 11.53 8.11 3.16
CA ASP A 61 11.37 9.51 3.56
C ASP A 61 9.98 9.73 4.18
N LYS A 62 9.90 10.58 5.20
CA LYS A 62 8.62 10.98 5.82
C LYS A 62 7.66 11.62 4.81
N ARG A 63 8.16 12.20 3.73
CA ARG A 63 7.37 12.69 2.58
C ARG A 63 6.46 11.63 1.96
N PHE A 64 6.77 10.35 2.14
CA PHE A 64 5.87 9.27 1.75
C PHE A 64 4.51 9.38 2.46
N LEU A 65 4.49 9.78 3.73
CA LEU A 65 3.25 9.94 4.49
C LEU A 65 2.40 11.10 3.97
N ASP A 66 3.02 12.13 3.40
CA ASP A 66 2.31 13.25 2.78
C ASP A 66 1.51 12.80 1.55
N MET A 67 1.91 11.70 0.91
CA MET A 67 1.20 11.10 -0.23
C MET A 67 -0.07 10.34 0.18
N LEU A 68 -0.26 10.08 1.48
CA LEU A 68 -1.37 9.27 2.01
C LEU A 68 -2.52 10.13 2.58
N SER A 69 -2.69 11.35 2.04
CA SER A 69 -3.56 12.40 2.58
C SER A 69 -5.00 12.32 2.06
#